data_AF-A0A381R4P4-F1
#
_entry.id   AF-A0A381R4P4-F1
#
_cell.length_a   1.000
_cell.length_b   1.000
_cell.length_c   1.000
_cell.angle_alpha   90.00
_cell.angle_beta   90.00
_cell.angle_gamma   90.00
#
_symmetry.space_group_name_H-M   'P 1'
#
loop_
_entity.id
_entity.type
_entity.pdbx_description
1 polymer ?
#
loop_
_entity_poly.entity_id
_entity_poly.type
_entity_poly.pdbx_seq_one_letter_code
_entity_poly.pdbx_strand_id
1 'polypeptide(L)'
;MFLWLGIKFNNLTRISLYFLYLLILVGGIVRCTGSGMGCPDWPKCFGKYIPPTSEKQLPSNYKKKFLDSRLEKNERLISLFSYLGFKKLSIKIANDPNIRIEEEFNVYKTWIEYLNRLLGALVGLALLITFISSIFRKPFKNEVVLLSFFALLFVMIEGWVGAIVVSTNLLPGLITFHVLLALLIICIVIKSYFISTINSQFKIGNYPKYIYYLLILSMFLFISQIILGTQVREAIDYMTNYSKSIDRNNFIENLGFEFLIHRSYSLLVLMVHILILYLIYKQPIKINFLKNFTFSLSLLVLLEILTGVGMAYFSIPKFLQPIHLFLAFLIFGLQFYLFLIIRANKYKTV
;
A
#
# COMPACT_ATOMS: atom_id res chain seq x y z
N MET A 1 -34.53 13.62 -5.78
CA MET A 1 -33.48 14.60 -6.17
C MET A 1 -32.05 14.05 -6.17
N PHE A 2 -31.79 12.79 -5.79
CA PHE A 2 -30.46 12.14 -5.91
C PHE A 2 -30.47 10.89 -6.83
N LEU A 3 -31.30 10.88 -7.87
CA LEU A 3 -31.25 9.84 -8.92
C LEU A 3 -30.05 10.02 -9.88
N TRP A 4 -29.26 11.10 -9.71
CA TRP A 4 -28.21 11.53 -10.62
C TRP A 4 -26.77 11.06 -10.26
N LEU A 5 -26.58 10.27 -9.21
CA LEU A 5 -25.36 9.44 -9.09
C LEU A 5 -25.53 8.17 -9.94
N GLY A 6 -25.70 8.33 -11.25
CA GLY A 6 -26.01 7.25 -12.22
C GLY A 6 -24.99 6.09 -12.28
N ILE A 7 -23.97 6.10 -11.44
CA ILE A 7 -22.99 5.03 -11.26
C ILE A 7 -23.46 4.09 -10.15
N LYS A 8 -23.69 2.82 -10.48
CA LYS A 8 -23.97 1.77 -9.49
C LYS A 8 -22.84 1.72 -8.45
N PHE A 9 -23.15 1.55 -7.17
CA PHE A 9 -22.17 1.40 -6.06
C PHE A 9 -20.99 0.47 -6.39
N ASN A 10 -21.26 -0.61 -7.15
CA ASN A 10 -20.25 -1.58 -7.57
C ASN A 10 -19.20 -1.00 -8.53
N ASN A 11 -19.60 -0.06 -9.38
CA ASN A 11 -18.67 0.63 -10.28
C ASN A 11 -17.83 1.65 -9.49
N LEU A 12 -18.42 2.38 -8.54
CA LEU A 12 -17.68 3.30 -7.67
C LEU A 12 -16.62 2.57 -6.84
N THR A 13 -16.97 1.43 -6.26
CA THR A 13 -15.99 0.60 -5.53
C THR A 13 -14.87 0.07 -6.43
N ARG A 14 -15.16 -0.33 -7.68
CA ARG A 14 -14.12 -0.70 -8.67
C ARG A 14 -13.20 0.48 -9.02
N ILE A 15 -13.76 1.66 -9.24
CA ILE A 15 -12.99 2.89 -9.52
C ILE A 15 -12.11 3.24 -8.31
N SER A 16 -12.65 3.16 -7.09
CA SER A 16 -11.88 3.37 -5.87
C SER A 16 -10.73 2.37 -5.72
N LEU A 17 -10.94 1.09 -6.01
CA LEU A 17 -9.86 0.08 -6.03
C LEU A 17 -8.80 0.39 -7.07
N TYR A 18 -9.21 0.78 -8.29
CA TYR A 18 -8.29 1.17 -9.34
C TYR A 18 -7.39 2.35 -8.88
N PHE A 19 -7.99 3.41 -8.32
CA PHE A 19 -7.21 4.54 -7.81
C PHE A 19 -6.32 4.16 -6.63
N LEU A 20 -6.75 3.27 -5.73
CA LEU A 20 -5.91 2.77 -4.64
C LEU A 20 -4.66 2.04 -5.16
N TYR A 21 -4.83 1.13 -6.11
CA TYR A 21 -3.71 0.41 -6.72
C TYR A 21 -2.79 1.33 -7.53
N LEU A 22 -3.36 2.30 -8.25
CA LEU A 22 -2.57 3.32 -8.93
C LEU A 22 -1.76 4.17 -7.93
N LEU A 23 -2.37 4.54 -6.79
CA LEU A 23 -1.70 5.29 -5.74
C LEU A 23 -0.55 4.51 -5.12
N ILE A 24 -0.71 3.21 -4.89
CA ILE A 24 0.37 2.35 -4.39
C ILE A 24 1.53 2.30 -5.38
N LEU A 25 1.25 2.17 -6.68
CA LEU A 25 2.29 2.16 -7.71
C LEU A 25 3.05 3.49 -7.75
N VAL A 26 2.32 4.63 -7.77
CA VAL A 26 2.94 5.96 -7.79
C VAL A 26 3.70 6.23 -6.48
N GLY A 27 3.17 5.81 -5.33
CA GLY A 27 3.86 5.90 -4.05
C GLY A 27 5.17 5.10 -4.02
N GLY A 28 5.19 3.91 -4.63
CA GLY A 28 6.41 3.14 -4.86
C GLY A 28 7.43 3.90 -5.72
N ILE A 29 6.97 4.62 -6.75
CA ILE A 29 7.82 5.46 -7.60
C ILE A 29 8.38 6.65 -6.79
N VAL A 30 7.55 7.34 -5.99
CA VAL A 30 7.99 8.42 -5.09
C VAL A 30 9.12 7.93 -4.19
N ARG A 31 8.97 6.72 -3.64
CA ARG A 31 9.99 6.10 -2.78
C ARG A 31 11.29 5.80 -3.53
N CYS A 32 11.24 5.08 -4.65
CA CYS A 32 12.45 4.64 -5.35
C CYS A 32 13.22 5.78 -6.04
N THR A 33 12.54 6.89 -6.35
CA THR A 33 13.14 8.10 -6.92
C THR A 33 13.66 9.07 -5.85
N GLY A 34 13.37 8.84 -4.56
CA GLY A 34 13.71 9.77 -3.49
C GLY A 34 12.94 11.09 -3.60
N SER A 35 11.73 11.05 -4.16
CA SER A 35 10.91 12.23 -4.42
C SER A 35 10.02 12.60 -3.23
N GLY A 36 9.98 11.80 -2.17
CA GLY A 36 9.05 11.98 -1.05
C GLY A 36 9.22 13.25 -0.22
N MET A 37 10.22 14.10 -0.50
CA MET A 37 10.40 15.43 0.11
C MET A 37 10.44 16.55 -0.95
N GLY A 38 10.07 16.25 -2.19
CA GLY A 38 10.03 17.20 -3.30
C GLY A 38 8.95 18.27 -3.19
N CYS A 39 7.97 18.14 -2.29
CA CYS A 39 6.87 19.08 -2.09
C CYS A 39 6.65 19.41 -0.59
N PRO A 40 6.90 20.65 -0.14
CA PRO A 40 6.90 20.98 1.30
C PRO A 40 5.49 21.15 1.91
N ASP A 41 4.51 21.48 1.09
CA ASP A 41 3.13 21.81 1.49
C ASP A 41 2.09 21.01 0.68
N TRP A 42 0.85 21.02 1.16
CA TRP A 42 -0.33 20.45 0.49
C TRP A 42 -1.56 21.21 1.00
N PRO A 43 -2.55 21.62 0.16
CA PRO A 43 -2.81 21.25 -1.24
C PRO A 43 -2.00 21.98 -2.32
N LYS A 44 -1.20 22.97 -1.90
CA LYS A 44 -0.26 23.69 -2.77
C LYS A 44 1.10 23.03 -2.72
N CYS A 45 1.96 23.29 -3.70
CA CYS A 45 3.37 22.90 -3.71
C CYS A 45 4.22 24.14 -3.93
N PHE A 46 5.13 24.44 -3.00
CA PHE A 46 5.84 25.71 -2.94
C PHE A 46 4.88 26.92 -2.92
N GLY A 47 3.73 26.79 -2.24
CA GLY A 47 2.71 27.84 -2.17
C GLY A 47 1.91 28.06 -3.47
N LYS A 48 2.10 27.22 -4.50
CA LYS A 48 1.38 27.29 -5.79
C LYS A 48 0.53 26.05 -6.02
N TYR A 49 -0.65 26.18 -6.66
CA TYR A 49 -1.45 25.02 -7.05
C TYR A 49 -0.87 24.27 -8.23
N ILE A 50 -0.19 24.98 -9.13
CA ILE A 50 0.61 24.38 -10.20
C ILE A 50 2.07 24.45 -9.71
N PRO A 51 2.73 23.30 -9.47
CA PRO A 51 4.10 23.29 -8.97
C PRO A 51 5.06 24.05 -9.90
N PRO A 52 6.10 24.68 -9.35
CA PRO A 52 7.08 25.40 -10.13
C PRO A 52 7.85 24.48 -11.07
N THR A 53 8.27 25.02 -12.21
CA THR A 53 9.07 24.30 -13.22
C THR A 53 10.54 24.71 -13.22
N SER A 54 10.92 25.68 -12.39
CA SER A 54 12.31 26.12 -12.21
C SER A 54 12.50 26.79 -10.86
N GLU A 55 13.71 26.71 -10.31
CA GLU A 55 14.06 27.34 -9.03
C GLU A 55 13.87 28.86 -9.06
N LYS A 56 14.02 29.51 -10.22
CA LYS A 56 13.82 30.95 -10.42
C LYS A 56 12.40 31.43 -10.07
N GLN A 57 11.43 30.51 -10.01
CA GLN A 57 10.05 30.81 -9.64
C GLN A 57 9.80 30.79 -8.13
N LEU A 58 10.84 30.49 -7.33
CA LEU A 58 10.83 30.41 -5.88
C LEU A 58 11.45 31.67 -5.27
N PRO A 59 10.97 32.12 -4.10
CA PRO A 59 11.62 33.20 -3.37
C PRO A 59 12.99 32.74 -2.84
N SER A 60 13.96 33.65 -2.70
CA SER A 60 15.32 33.32 -2.25
C SER A 60 15.40 32.63 -0.88
N ASN A 61 14.40 32.84 -0.02
CA ASN A 61 14.32 32.25 1.33
C ASN A 61 13.51 30.94 1.40
N TYR A 62 13.22 30.28 0.26
CA TYR A 62 12.37 29.09 0.24
C TYR A 62 12.92 27.96 1.12
N LYS A 63 14.24 27.70 1.07
CA LYS A 63 14.89 26.60 1.79
C LYS A 63 14.65 26.71 3.30
N LYS A 64 14.99 27.87 3.87
CA LYS A 64 14.77 28.18 5.28
C LYS A 64 13.29 28.06 5.68
N LYS A 65 12.37 28.65 4.89
CA LYS A 65 10.93 28.60 5.18
C LYS A 65 10.40 27.16 5.27
N PHE A 66 10.87 26.27 4.39
CA PHE A 66 10.44 24.86 4.41
C PHE A 66 11.08 24.06 5.52
N LEU A 67 12.35 24.32 5.81
CA LEU A 67 13.03 23.76 6.97
C LEU A 67 12.27 24.12 8.26
N ASP A 68 11.98 25.41 8.47
CA ASP A 68 11.24 25.90 9.64
C ASP A 68 9.87 25.22 9.76
N SER A 69 9.12 25.12 8.65
CA SER A 69 7.82 24.44 8.63
C SER A 69 7.92 22.93 8.95
N ARG A 70 8.98 22.26 8.48
CA ARG A 70 9.24 20.84 8.77
C ARG A 70 9.56 20.64 10.25
N LEU A 71 10.38 21.52 10.83
CA LEU A 71 10.76 21.48 12.25
C LEU A 71 9.53 21.71 13.14
N GLU A 72 8.73 22.73 12.87
CA GLU A 72 7.51 23.03 13.63
C GLU A 72 6.51 21.84 13.61
N LYS A 73 6.32 21.20 12.45
CA LYS A 73 5.49 20.00 12.32
C LYS A 73 6.01 18.85 13.19
N ASN A 74 7.33 18.62 13.17
CA ASN A 74 7.95 17.54 13.93
C ASN A 74 7.96 17.83 15.44
N GLU A 75 8.11 19.08 15.87
CA GLU A 75 7.97 19.44 17.30
C GLU A 75 6.57 19.13 17.84
N ARG A 76 5.53 19.49 17.09
CA ARG A 76 4.13 19.13 17.43
C ARG A 76 3.91 17.61 17.46
N LEU A 77 4.55 16.87 16.56
CA LEU A 77 4.48 15.42 16.53
C LEU A 77 5.19 14.79 17.74
N ILE A 78 6.38 15.28 18.08
CA ILE A 78 7.18 14.81 19.21
C ILE A 78 6.42 14.98 20.52
N SER A 79 5.75 16.12 20.72
CA SER A 79 4.95 16.39 21.92
C SER A 79 3.73 15.46 22.02
N LEU A 80 3.00 15.27 20.92
CA LEU A 80 1.89 14.32 20.83
C LEU A 80 2.34 12.89 21.15
N PHE A 81 3.42 12.42 20.53
CA PHE A 81 3.94 11.07 20.74
C PHE A 81 4.47 10.87 22.16
N SER A 82 5.08 11.89 22.76
CA SER A 82 5.51 11.83 24.16
C SER A 82 4.31 11.68 25.10
N TYR A 83 3.24 12.44 24.85
CA TYR A 83 1.99 12.36 25.61
C TYR A 83 1.31 10.98 25.48
N LEU A 84 1.29 10.41 24.27
CA LEU A 84 0.75 9.08 23.99
C LEU A 84 1.64 7.91 24.48
N GLY A 85 2.80 8.20 25.09
CA GLY A 85 3.69 7.18 25.65
C GLY A 85 4.76 6.64 24.70
N PHE A 86 4.87 7.15 23.46
CA PHE A 86 5.86 6.74 22.47
C PHE A 86 7.24 7.42 22.65
N LYS A 87 7.76 7.44 23.88
CA LYS A 87 9.00 8.18 24.25
C LYS A 87 10.20 7.85 23.36
N LYS A 88 10.42 6.56 23.04
CA LYS A 88 11.53 6.13 22.16
C LYS A 88 11.43 6.73 20.76
N LEU A 89 10.21 6.81 20.21
CA LEU A 89 9.95 7.35 18.89
C LEU A 89 10.19 8.86 18.86
N SER A 90 9.70 9.57 19.88
CA SER A 90 9.93 11.00 20.07
C SER A 90 11.42 11.35 20.12
N ILE A 91 12.22 10.59 20.90
CA ILE A 91 13.69 10.80 20.99
C ILE A 91 14.36 10.53 19.64
N LYS A 92 13.95 9.45 18.93
CA LYS A 92 14.51 9.11 17.62
C LYS A 92 14.26 10.21 16.58
N ILE A 93 13.07 10.81 16.57
CA ILE A 93 12.73 11.92 15.66
C ILE A 93 13.49 13.19 16.04
N ALA A 94 13.56 13.53 17.33
CA ALA A 94 14.26 14.73 17.80
C ALA A 94 15.76 14.74 17.43
N ASN A 95 16.39 13.56 17.48
CA ASN A 95 17.83 13.39 17.28
C ASN A 95 18.23 13.08 15.83
N ASP A 96 17.30 12.98 14.88
CA ASP A 96 17.68 12.75 13.47
C ASP A 96 18.27 14.03 12.85
N PRO A 97 19.57 14.05 12.48
CA PRO A 97 20.20 15.22 11.88
C PRO A 97 19.66 15.52 10.47
N ASN A 98 19.19 14.50 9.74
CA ASN A 98 18.75 14.68 8.35
C ASN A 98 17.44 15.46 8.24
N ILE A 99 16.62 15.48 9.29
CA ILE A 99 15.43 16.33 9.37
C ILE A 99 15.79 17.82 9.28
N ARG A 100 17.01 18.18 9.70
CA ARG A 100 17.51 19.56 9.72
C ARG A 100 18.20 19.98 8.43
N ILE A 101 18.35 19.06 7.46
CA ILE A 101 18.98 19.34 6.17
C ILE A 101 17.94 19.98 5.25
N GLU A 102 18.33 21.09 4.61
CA GLU A 102 17.52 21.75 3.60
C GLU A 102 17.47 20.91 2.32
N GLU A 103 16.27 20.67 1.80
CA GLU A 103 16.09 19.98 0.51
C GLU A 103 16.20 20.98 -0.65
N GLU A 104 16.99 20.64 -1.65
CA GLU A 104 17.12 21.43 -2.87
C GLU A 104 15.94 21.21 -3.82
N PHE A 105 15.55 22.29 -4.51
CA PHE A 105 14.50 22.18 -5.50
C PHE A 105 14.92 21.27 -6.66
N ASN A 106 14.07 20.28 -6.97
CA ASN A 106 14.22 19.44 -8.14
C ASN A 106 12.86 19.25 -8.83
N VAL A 107 12.75 19.73 -10.06
CA VAL A 107 11.49 19.73 -10.84
C VAL A 107 10.87 18.34 -10.89
N TYR A 108 11.65 17.30 -11.20
CA TYR A 108 11.13 15.95 -11.33
C TYR A 108 10.61 15.40 -10.00
N LYS A 109 11.38 15.57 -8.92
CA LYS A 109 10.96 15.12 -7.58
C LYS A 109 9.68 15.83 -7.14
N THR A 110 9.62 17.14 -7.34
CA THR A 110 8.46 17.97 -7.00
C THR A 110 7.20 17.50 -7.72
N TRP A 111 7.26 17.28 -9.02
CA TRP A 111 6.10 16.83 -9.80
C TRP A 111 5.69 15.39 -9.49
N ILE A 112 6.64 14.49 -9.31
CA ILE A 112 6.36 13.09 -8.91
C ILE A 112 5.61 13.06 -7.57
N GLU A 113 6.06 13.83 -6.58
CA GLU A 113 5.37 13.88 -5.28
C GLU A 113 4.02 14.59 -5.36
N TYR A 114 3.92 15.70 -6.07
CA TYR A 114 2.66 16.43 -6.22
C TYR A 114 1.57 15.57 -6.87
N LEU A 115 1.92 14.83 -7.93
CA LEU A 115 1.00 13.89 -8.58
C LEU A 115 0.56 12.77 -7.64
N ASN A 116 1.47 12.25 -6.81
CA ASN A 116 1.12 11.27 -5.79
C ASN A 116 0.13 11.83 -4.74
N ARG A 117 0.35 13.06 -4.26
CA ARG A 117 -0.56 13.72 -3.30
C ARG A 117 -1.92 14.03 -3.93
N LEU A 118 -1.94 14.47 -5.20
CA LEU A 118 -3.17 14.67 -5.96
C LEU A 118 -3.96 13.39 -6.14
N LEU A 119 -3.29 12.29 -6.49
CA LEU A 119 -3.91 10.98 -6.59
C LEU A 119 -4.45 10.50 -5.24
N GLY A 120 -3.75 10.77 -4.14
CA GLY A 120 -4.25 10.54 -2.78
C GLY A 120 -5.55 11.29 -2.48
N ALA A 121 -5.64 12.56 -2.87
CA ALA A 121 -6.88 13.33 -2.75
C ALA A 121 -8.01 12.77 -3.63
N LEU A 122 -7.70 12.29 -4.84
CA LEU A 122 -8.67 11.62 -5.72
C LEU A 122 -9.19 10.32 -5.11
N VAL A 123 -8.33 9.52 -4.48
CA VAL A 123 -8.75 8.32 -3.72
C VAL A 123 -9.70 8.72 -2.58
N GLY A 124 -9.35 9.74 -1.80
CA GLY A 124 -10.21 10.25 -0.73
C GLY A 124 -11.60 10.68 -1.23
N LEU A 125 -11.65 11.41 -2.35
CA LEU A 125 -12.90 11.82 -3.00
C LEU A 125 -13.68 10.61 -3.53
N ALA A 126 -13.03 9.64 -4.16
CA ALA A 126 -13.67 8.43 -4.66
C ALA A 126 -14.30 7.60 -3.52
N LEU A 127 -13.61 7.49 -2.38
CA LEU A 127 -14.12 6.82 -1.19
C LEU A 127 -15.25 7.60 -0.50
N LEU A 128 -15.20 8.94 -0.50
CA LEU A 128 -16.31 9.78 -0.04
C LEU A 128 -17.58 9.55 -0.87
N ILE A 129 -17.45 9.58 -2.21
CA ILE A 129 -18.57 9.31 -3.12
C ILE A 129 -19.09 7.87 -2.94
N THR A 130 -18.18 6.91 -2.72
CA THR A 130 -18.53 5.51 -2.42
C THR A 130 -19.32 5.41 -1.12
N PHE A 131 -18.91 6.10 -0.06
CA PHE A 131 -19.63 6.15 1.21
C PHE A 131 -21.02 6.77 1.07
N ILE A 132 -21.14 7.92 0.41
CA ILE A 132 -22.44 8.55 0.16
C ILE A 132 -23.35 7.61 -0.65
N SER A 133 -22.82 6.99 -1.71
CA SER A 133 -23.55 6.01 -2.53
C SER A 133 -24.00 4.79 -1.72
N SER A 134 -23.22 4.36 -0.71
CA SER A 134 -23.56 3.21 0.13
C SER A 134 -24.86 3.42 0.92
N ILE A 135 -25.13 4.66 1.37
CA ILE A 135 -26.31 5.03 2.17
C ILE A 135 -27.59 4.93 1.32
N PHE A 136 -27.49 5.31 0.04
CA PHE A 136 -28.62 5.30 -0.89
C PHE A 136 -28.74 4.00 -1.71
N ARG A 137 -27.86 3.01 -1.46
CA ARG A 137 -27.83 1.74 -2.18
C ARG A 137 -29.10 0.92 -1.93
N LYS A 138 -29.67 0.34 -2.99
CA LYS A 138 -30.78 -0.62 -2.90
C LYS A 138 -30.32 -2.04 -3.28
N PRO A 139 -30.68 -3.10 -2.51
CA PRO A 139 -31.27 -3.04 -1.17
C PRO A 139 -30.27 -2.45 -0.16
N PHE A 140 -30.76 -1.79 0.89
CA PHE A 140 -29.91 -1.24 1.94
C PHE A 140 -29.19 -2.37 2.70
N LYS A 141 -27.91 -2.19 3.04
CA LYS A 141 -27.13 -3.13 3.86
C LYS A 141 -26.20 -2.36 4.81
N ASN A 142 -26.45 -2.44 6.11
CA ASN A 142 -25.69 -1.74 7.16
C ASN A 142 -24.19 -2.05 7.06
N GLU A 143 -23.83 -3.31 6.78
CA GLU A 143 -22.43 -3.72 6.65
C GLU A 143 -21.69 -2.94 5.55
N VAL A 144 -22.34 -2.67 4.41
CA VAL A 144 -21.71 -1.93 3.30
C VAL A 144 -21.50 -0.46 3.66
N VAL A 145 -22.45 0.14 4.40
CA VAL A 145 -22.33 1.51 4.89
C VAL A 145 -21.18 1.63 5.89
N LEU A 146 -21.12 0.71 6.85
CA LEU A 146 -20.08 0.69 7.87
C LEU A 146 -18.68 0.47 7.27
N LEU A 147 -18.55 -0.47 6.33
CA LEU A 147 -17.29 -0.69 5.62
C LEU A 147 -16.87 0.55 4.80
N SER A 148 -17.81 1.19 4.12
CA SER A 148 -17.49 2.40 3.33
C SER A 148 -17.12 3.59 4.24
N PHE A 149 -17.76 3.72 5.41
CA PHE A 149 -17.38 4.69 6.44
C PHE A 149 -15.96 4.45 6.95
N PHE A 150 -15.62 3.22 7.34
CA PHE A 150 -14.27 2.90 7.81
C PHE A 150 -13.21 3.04 6.73
N ALA A 151 -13.51 2.71 5.47
CA ALA A 151 -12.59 2.98 4.36
C ALA A 151 -12.28 4.48 4.23
N LEU A 152 -13.30 5.33 4.36
CA LEU A 152 -13.13 6.79 4.33
C LEU A 152 -12.34 7.29 5.55
N LEU A 153 -12.65 6.80 6.75
CA LEU A 153 -11.92 7.17 7.96
C LEU A 153 -10.45 6.77 7.86
N PHE A 154 -10.18 5.53 7.44
CA PHE A 154 -8.83 5.01 7.36
C PHE A 154 -8.01 5.66 6.25
N VAL A 155 -8.60 6.06 5.11
CA VAL A 155 -7.84 6.82 4.10
C VAL A 155 -7.46 8.23 4.61
N MET A 156 -8.28 8.85 5.46
CA MET A 156 -7.92 10.12 6.10
C MET A 156 -6.75 9.94 7.07
N ILE A 157 -6.78 8.88 7.88
CA ILE A 157 -5.66 8.51 8.76
C ILE A 157 -4.42 8.19 7.93
N GLU A 158 -4.57 7.46 6.82
CA GLU A 158 -3.49 7.08 5.93
C GLU A 158 -2.81 8.29 5.30
N GLY A 159 -3.58 9.29 4.85
CA GLY A 159 -3.06 10.56 4.36
C GLY A 159 -2.30 11.34 5.44
N TRP A 160 -2.79 11.32 6.69
CA TRP A 160 -2.10 11.93 7.82
C TRP A 160 -0.78 11.21 8.16
N VAL A 161 -0.79 9.87 8.19
CA VAL A 161 0.41 9.04 8.38
C VAL A 161 1.43 9.30 7.27
N GLY A 162 0.99 9.39 6.01
CA GLY A 162 1.86 9.71 4.88
C GLY A 162 2.57 11.05 5.05
N ALA A 163 1.87 12.09 5.53
CA ALA A 163 2.46 13.39 5.82
C ALA A 163 3.53 13.31 6.93
N ILE A 164 3.30 12.48 7.96
CA ILE A 164 4.28 12.23 9.03
C ILE A 164 5.50 11.49 8.48
N VAL A 165 5.31 10.46 7.65
CA VAL A 165 6.41 9.70 7.04
C VAL A 165 7.34 10.63 6.27
N VAL A 166 6.79 11.62 5.55
CA VAL A 166 7.59 12.64 4.84
C VAL A 166 8.34 13.54 5.82
N SER A 167 7.67 14.11 6.82
CA SER A 167 8.30 15.08 7.74
C SER A 167 9.39 14.45 8.61
N THR A 168 9.22 13.17 8.99
CA THR A 168 10.13 12.40 9.85
C THR A 168 11.28 11.73 9.12
N ASN A 169 11.61 12.17 7.91
CA ASN A 169 12.69 11.61 7.11
C ASN A 169 12.52 10.09 6.93
N LEU A 170 11.30 9.68 6.59
CA LEU A 170 11.01 8.32 6.12
C LEU A 170 11.25 7.25 7.19
N LEU A 171 10.79 7.53 8.41
CA LEU A 171 10.98 6.66 9.56
C LEU A 171 10.40 5.25 9.32
N PRO A 172 11.21 4.17 9.37
CA PRO A 172 10.81 2.85 8.89
C PRO A 172 9.60 2.22 9.58
N GLY A 173 9.46 2.42 10.90
CA GLY A 173 8.30 1.93 11.65
C GLY A 173 6.99 2.57 11.19
N LEU A 174 7.01 3.86 10.84
CA LEU A 174 5.84 4.56 10.32
C LEU A 174 5.50 4.15 8.89
N ILE A 175 6.51 3.86 8.06
CA ILE A 175 6.31 3.30 6.71
C ILE A 175 5.63 1.94 6.79
N THR A 176 6.08 1.07 7.70
CA THR A 176 5.47 -0.26 7.88
C THR A 176 4.01 -0.12 8.33
N PHE A 177 3.72 0.79 9.26
CA PHE A 177 2.34 1.08 9.67
C PHE A 177 1.47 1.57 8.50
N HIS A 178 1.99 2.51 7.70
CA HIS A 178 1.33 3.02 6.50
C HIS A 178 0.98 1.89 5.52
N VAL A 179 1.97 1.05 5.18
CA VAL A 179 1.79 -0.12 4.29
C VAL A 179 0.70 -1.08 4.80
N LEU A 180 0.70 -1.39 6.10
CA LEU A 180 -0.30 -2.29 6.70
C LEU A 180 -1.71 -1.67 6.72
N LEU A 181 -1.81 -0.36 6.97
CA LEU A 181 -3.08 0.37 6.92
C LEU A 181 -3.65 0.42 5.49
N ALA A 182 -2.81 0.63 4.47
CA ALA A 182 -3.21 0.51 3.06
C ALA A 182 -3.77 -0.88 2.70
N LEU A 183 -3.13 -1.96 3.16
CA LEU A 183 -3.65 -3.34 2.95
C LEU A 183 -5.02 -3.52 3.60
N LEU A 184 -5.22 -2.97 4.80
CA LEU A 184 -6.51 -3.01 5.49
C LEU A 184 -7.60 -2.26 4.69
N ILE A 185 -7.28 -1.07 4.16
CA ILE A 185 -8.21 -0.30 3.31
C ILE A 185 -8.60 -1.12 2.08
N ILE A 186 -7.63 -1.76 1.39
CA ILE A 186 -7.91 -2.64 0.25
C ILE A 186 -8.87 -3.77 0.64
N CYS A 187 -8.62 -4.46 1.74
CA CYS A 187 -9.52 -5.52 2.23
C CYS A 187 -10.94 -4.99 2.47
N ILE A 188 -11.09 -3.83 3.10
CA ILE A 188 -12.40 -3.22 3.37
C ILE A 188 -13.13 -2.93 2.06
N VAL A 189 -12.45 -2.32 1.08
CA VAL A 189 -13.06 -1.94 -0.20
C VAL A 189 -13.39 -3.17 -1.05
N ILE A 190 -12.52 -4.19 -1.08
CA ILE A 190 -12.79 -5.49 -1.73
C ILE A 190 -14.01 -6.17 -1.09
N LYS A 191 -14.11 -6.16 0.25
CA LYS A 191 -15.25 -6.74 0.96
C LYS A 191 -16.56 -6.00 0.65
N SER A 192 -16.53 -4.66 0.62
CA SER A 192 -17.67 -3.84 0.20
C SER A 192 -18.14 -4.18 -1.21
N TYR A 193 -17.20 -4.32 -2.15
CA TYR A 193 -17.48 -4.74 -3.52
C TYR A 193 -18.04 -6.17 -3.61
N PHE A 194 -17.52 -7.09 -2.79
CA PHE A 194 -17.98 -8.48 -2.77
C PHE A 194 -19.43 -8.60 -2.27
N ILE A 195 -19.76 -7.94 -1.15
CA ILE A 195 -21.13 -7.98 -0.57
C ILE A 195 -22.17 -7.33 -1.50
N SER A 196 -21.75 -6.34 -2.28
CA SER A 196 -22.62 -5.63 -3.21
C SER A 196 -22.81 -6.35 -4.54
N THR A 197 -21.96 -7.32 -4.87
CA THR A 197 -22.05 -8.15 -6.08
C THR A 197 -22.70 -9.52 -5.82
N ILE A 198 -22.75 -10.01 -4.58
CA ILE A 198 -23.13 -11.40 -4.26
C ILE A 198 -24.62 -11.77 -4.44
N ASN A 199 -25.45 -10.90 -5.00
CA ASN A 199 -26.83 -11.28 -5.34
C ASN A 199 -26.86 -12.04 -6.67
N SER A 200 -27.03 -13.37 -6.59
CA SER A 200 -27.46 -14.35 -7.62
C SER A 200 -26.43 -15.20 -8.39
N GLN A 201 -25.17 -14.80 -8.58
CA GLN A 201 -24.31 -15.47 -9.59
C GLN A 201 -23.38 -16.60 -9.09
N PHE A 202 -23.05 -16.67 -7.80
CA PHE A 202 -22.09 -17.65 -7.29
C PHE A 202 -22.80 -18.73 -6.45
N LYS A 203 -23.20 -19.82 -7.11
CA LYS A 203 -23.41 -21.14 -6.47
C LYS A 203 -22.12 -21.93 -6.63
N ILE A 204 -21.12 -21.60 -5.83
CA ILE A 204 -19.88 -22.36 -5.84
C ILE A 204 -20.06 -23.50 -4.83
N GLY A 205 -19.69 -24.72 -5.19
CA GLY A 205 -19.90 -25.90 -4.36
C GLY A 205 -19.24 -25.81 -2.98
N ASN A 206 -19.62 -26.69 -2.06
CA ASN A 206 -19.05 -26.74 -0.72
C ASN A 206 -17.56 -27.12 -0.79
N TYR A 207 -16.68 -26.24 -0.29
CA TYR A 207 -15.25 -26.56 -0.12
C TYR A 207 -14.99 -27.12 1.27
N PRO A 208 -14.02 -28.04 1.40
CA PRO A 208 -13.56 -28.51 2.70
C PRO A 208 -13.02 -27.38 3.57
N LYS A 209 -13.27 -27.47 4.90
CA LYS A 209 -12.83 -26.47 5.89
C LYS A 209 -11.32 -26.23 5.89
N TYR A 210 -10.50 -27.23 5.54
CA TYR A 210 -9.06 -27.09 5.51
C TYR A 210 -8.58 -26.05 4.47
N ILE A 211 -9.26 -25.91 3.32
CA ILE A 211 -8.90 -24.90 2.30
C ILE A 211 -9.11 -23.49 2.86
N TYR A 212 -10.18 -23.30 3.63
CA TYR A 212 -10.46 -22.04 4.31
C TYR A 212 -9.36 -21.66 5.31
N TYR A 213 -8.95 -22.59 6.18
CA TYR A 213 -7.87 -22.32 7.14
C TYR A 213 -6.51 -22.12 6.45
N LEU A 214 -6.26 -22.84 5.36
CA LEU A 214 -5.04 -22.68 4.56
C LEU A 214 -4.97 -21.30 3.89
N LEU A 215 -6.10 -20.73 3.46
CA LEU A 215 -6.15 -19.36 2.94
C LEU A 215 -5.88 -18.31 4.03
N ILE A 216 -6.39 -18.51 5.25
CA ILE A 216 -6.07 -17.64 6.40
C ILE A 216 -4.58 -17.71 6.71
N LEU A 217 -4.02 -18.93 6.79
CA LEU A 217 -2.59 -19.13 7.01
C LEU A 217 -1.78 -18.43 5.90
N SER A 218 -2.15 -18.64 4.64
CA SER A 218 -1.49 -17.99 3.50
C SER A 218 -1.54 -16.46 3.61
N MET A 219 -2.65 -15.88 4.05
CA MET A 219 -2.75 -14.42 4.21
C MET A 219 -1.81 -13.91 5.32
N PHE A 220 -1.71 -14.65 6.42
CA PHE A 220 -0.79 -14.33 7.50
C PHE A 220 0.67 -14.41 7.03
N LEU A 221 1.04 -15.48 6.32
CA LEU A 221 2.36 -15.64 5.72
C LEU A 221 2.67 -14.52 4.70
N PHE A 222 1.66 -14.05 3.96
CA PHE A 222 1.87 -12.96 3.02
C PHE A 222 2.10 -11.61 3.72
N ILE A 223 1.37 -11.34 4.81
CA ILE A 223 1.58 -10.13 5.63
C ILE A 223 2.98 -10.13 6.26
N SER A 224 3.43 -11.26 6.82
CA SER A 224 4.80 -11.37 7.34
C SER A 224 5.83 -11.18 6.24
N GLN A 225 5.61 -11.71 5.03
CA GLN A 225 6.50 -11.49 3.89
C GLN A 225 6.58 -10.01 3.49
N ILE A 226 5.47 -9.27 3.53
CA ILE A 226 5.45 -7.82 3.28
C ILE A 226 6.24 -7.07 4.36
N ILE A 227 6.09 -7.44 5.64
CA ILE A 227 6.85 -6.83 6.76
C ILE A 227 8.36 -7.11 6.62
N LEU A 228 8.74 -8.35 6.28
CA LEU A 228 10.13 -8.68 5.99
C LEU A 228 10.65 -7.86 4.79
N GLY A 229 9.81 -7.64 3.78
CA GLY A 229 10.13 -6.78 2.63
C GLY A 229 10.38 -5.32 3.02
N THR A 230 9.61 -4.74 3.96
CA THR A 230 9.86 -3.38 4.44
C THR A 230 11.16 -3.27 5.23
N GLN A 231 11.58 -4.32 5.94
CA GLN A 231 12.88 -4.38 6.63
C GLN A 231 14.05 -4.46 5.65
N VAL A 232 13.96 -5.29 4.60
CA VAL A 232 14.96 -5.32 3.52
C VAL A 232 15.07 -3.95 2.87
N ARG A 233 13.92 -3.26 2.68
CA ARG A 233 13.92 -1.91 2.14
C ARG A 233 14.64 -0.91 3.07
N GLU A 234 14.41 -0.98 4.36
CA GLU A 234 15.12 -0.17 5.36
C GLU A 234 16.63 -0.39 5.29
N ALA A 235 17.09 -1.65 5.19
CA ALA A 235 18.51 -1.97 5.05
C ALA A 235 19.12 -1.37 3.76
N ILE A 236 18.38 -1.42 2.64
CA ILE A 236 18.80 -0.80 1.37
C ILE A 236 18.94 0.72 1.52
N ASP A 237 17.97 1.37 2.16
CA ASP A 237 17.98 2.83 2.36
C ASP A 237 19.12 3.26 3.29
N TYR A 238 19.43 2.47 4.32
CA TYR A 238 20.59 2.69 5.19
C TYR A 238 21.90 2.64 4.39
N MET A 239 22.11 1.60 3.58
CA MET A 239 23.34 1.48 2.79
C MET A 239 23.47 2.57 1.72
N THR A 240 22.36 2.93 1.05
CA THR A 240 22.39 3.93 -0.03
C THR A 240 22.72 5.33 0.48
N ASN A 241 22.24 5.69 1.67
CA ASN A 241 22.39 7.04 2.20
C ASN A 241 23.67 7.22 3.04
N TYR A 242 24.13 6.18 3.73
CA TYR A 242 25.26 6.26 4.66
C TYR A 242 26.57 5.68 4.12
N SER A 243 26.50 4.79 3.12
CA SER A 243 27.69 4.18 2.52
C SER A 243 27.91 4.68 1.09
N LYS A 244 28.41 5.92 0.96
CA LYS A 244 28.78 6.51 -0.34
C LYS A 244 29.90 5.75 -1.07
N SER A 245 30.55 4.77 -0.42
CA SER A 245 31.74 4.06 -0.90
C SER A 245 31.53 2.58 -1.24
N ILE A 246 30.33 2.01 -1.08
CA ILE A 246 30.07 0.61 -1.49
C ILE A 246 29.68 0.58 -2.97
N ASP A 247 30.49 -0.12 -3.77
CA ASP A 247 30.14 -0.46 -5.14
C ASP A 247 28.82 -1.27 -5.15
N ARG A 248 27.91 -0.92 -6.05
CA ARG A 248 26.57 -1.54 -6.14
C ARG A 248 26.64 -3.06 -6.37
N ASN A 249 27.78 -3.55 -6.86
CA ASN A 249 28.03 -4.96 -7.06
C ASN A 249 28.13 -5.76 -5.74
N ASN A 250 28.59 -5.14 -4.64
CA ASN A 250 28.71 -5.79 -3.32
C ASN A 250 27.54 -5.44 -2.38
N PHE A 251 26.47 -4.84 -2.91
CA PHE A 251 25.35 -4.37 -2.10
C PHE A 251 24.61 -5.51 -1.40
N ILE A 252 24.53 -6.67 -2.07
CA ILE A 252 23.66 -7.78 -1.65
C ILE A 252 24.31 -8.66 -0.59
N GLU A 253 25.63 -8.82 -0.67
CA GLU A 253 26.41 -9.55 0.33
C GLU A 253 26.32 -8.87 1.72
N ASN A 254 26.02 -7.58 1.74
CA ASN A 254 25.92 -6.76 2.96
C ASN A 254 24.47 -6.51 3.43
N LEU A 255 23.44 -7.02 2.74
CA LEU A 255 22.04 -6.81 3.14
C LEU A 255 21.62 -7.57 4.41
N GLY A 256 22.50 -8.40 4.96
CA GLY A 256 22.29 -9.04 6.26
C GLY A 256 21.26 -10.19 6.25
N PHE A 257 20.82 -10.57 7.44
CA PHE A 257 19.93 -11.71 7.66
C PHE A 257 18.50 -11.44 7.18
N GLU A 258 18.07 -10.18 7.20
CA GLU A 258 16.73 -9.74 6.79
C GLU A 258 16.44 -10.11 5.33
N PHE A 259 17.42 -9.88 4.44
CA PHE A 259 17.31 -10.26 3.04
C PHE A 259 17.27 -11.78 2.85
N LEU A 260 18.12 -12.53 3.55
CA LEU A 260 18.16 -13.99 3.45
C LEU A 260 16.82 -14.60 3.90
N ILE A 261 16.27 -14.13 5.01
CA ILE A 261 14.98 -14.57 5.53
C ILE A 261 13.87 -14.22 4.54
N HIS A 262 13.76 -12.96 4.10
CA HIS A 262 12.76 -12.55 3.12
C HIS A 262 12.82 -13.39 1.82
N ARG A 263 14.03 -13.66 1.32
CA ARG A 263 14.25 -14.49 0.13
C ARG A 263 13.79 -15.93 0.34
N SER A 264 14.26 -16.61 1.39
CA SER A 264 13.90 -18.01 1.63
C SER A 264 12.43 -18.19 2.02
N TYR A 265 11.87 -17.22 2.75
CA TYR A 265 10.48 -17.24 3.19
C TYR A 265 9.50 -17.14 2.01
N SER A 266 9.90 -16.50 0.91
CA SER A 266 9.11 -16.48 -0.33
C SER A 266 8.80 -17.87 -0.90
N LEU A 267 9.70 -18.85 -0.69
CA LEU A 267 9.49 -20.24 -1.11
C LEU A 267 8.39 -20.92 -0.30
N LEU A 268 8.30 -20.61 1.00
CA LEU A 268 7.21 -21.09 1.86
C LEU A 268 5.87 -20.52 1.39
N VAL A 269 5.82 -19.22 1.08
CA VAL A 269 4.63 -18.57 0.52
C VAL A 269 4.20 -19.24 -0.79
N LEU A 270 5.15 -19.49 -1.71
CA LEU A 270 4.90 -20.18 -2.97
C LEU A 270 4.37 -21.61 -2.75
N MET A 271 4.99 -22.38 -1.85
CA MET A 271 4.59 -23.75 -1.55
C MET A 271 3.14 -23.82 -1.04
N VAL A 272 2.74 -22.90 -0.17
CA VAL A 272 1.35 -22.81 0.31
C VAL A 272 0.39 -22.45 -0.84
N HIS A 273 0.78 -21.56 -1.75
CA HIS A 273 -0.04 -21.22 -2.93
C HIS A 273 -0.21 -22.41 -3.88
N ILE A 274 0.86 -23.17 -4.15
CA ILE A 274 0.81 -24.39 -4.95
C ILE A 274 -0.10 -25.44 -4.27
N LEU A 275 -0.01 -25.58 -2.94
CA LEU A 275 -0.88 -26.47 -2.19
C LEU A 275 -2.36 -26.06 -2.31
N ILE A 276 -2.68 -24.78 -2.17
CA ILE A 276 -4.04 -24.26 -2.37
C ILE A 276 -4.53 -24.56 -3.80
N LEU A 277 -3.68 -24.31 -4.81
CA LEU A 277 -3.99 -24.58 -6.21
C LEU A 277 -4.32 -26.06 -6.43
N TYR A 278 -3.46 -26.96 -5.96
CA TYR A 278 -3.67 -28.40 -6.05
C TYR A 278 -4.99 -28.83 -5.38
N LEU A 279 -5.24 -28.35 -4.15
CA LEU A 279 -6.45 -28.70 -3.41
C LEU A 279 -7.73 -28.19 -4.08
N ILE A 280 -7.70 -27.02 -4.73
CA ILE A 280 -8.82 -26.49 -5.50
C ILE A 280 -9.02 -27.29 -6.80
N TYR A 281 -7.95 -27.67 -7.50
CA TYR A 281 -8.04 -28.48 -8.72
C TYR A 281 -8.58 -29.89 -8.46
N LYS A 282 -8.25 -30.49 -7.30
CA LYS A 282 -8.73 -31.80 -6.87
C LYS A 282 -10.25 -31.81 -6.60
N GLN A 283 -10.88 -30.66 -6.37
CA GLN A 283 -12.32 -30.64 -6.13
C GLN A 283 -13.10 -30.94 -7.43
N PRO A 284 -14.17 -31.76 -7.36
CA PRO A 284 -15.00 -32.16 -8.51
C PRO A 284 -15.93 -31.02 -8.96
N ILE A 285 -15.34 -29.89 -9.35
CA ILE A 285 -16.03 -28.63 -9.61
C ILE A 285 -15.95 -28.30 -11.10
N LYS A 286 -17.12 -28.07 -11.71
CA LYS A 286 -17.27 -27.66 -13.12
C LYS A 286 -16.91 -26.19 -13.38
N ILE A 287 -16.75 -25.37 -12.34
CA ILE A 287 -16.51 -23.93 -12.46
C ILE A 287 -15.03 -23.68 -12.80
N ASN A 288 -14.74 -23.54 -14.10
CA ASN A 288 -13.40 -23.19 -14.59
C ASN A 288 -12.90 -21.84 -14.05
N PHE A 289 -13.80 -20.92 -13.69
CA PHE A 289 -13.42 -19.61 -13.18
C PHE A 289 -12.54 -19.69 -11.92
N LEU A 290 -12.89 -20.51 -10.91
CA LEU A 290 -12.09 -20.54 -9.69
C LEU A 290 -10.72 -21.17 -9.92
N LYS A 291 -10.67 -22.25 -10.70
CA LYS A 291 -9.42 -22.93 -11.09
C LYS A 291 -8.50 -21.96 -11.82
N ASN A 292 -9.01 -21.27 -12.84
CA ASN A 292 -8.26 -20.26 -13.59
C ASN A 292 -7.83 -19.09 -12.69
N PHE A 293 -8.71 -18.63 -11.80
CA PHE A 293 -8.40 -17.54 -10.86
C PHE A 293 -7.26 -17.92 -9.91
N THR A 294 -7.31 -19.10 -9.29
CA THR A 294 -6.24 -19.58 -8.40
C THR A 294 -4.94 -19.86 -9.17
N PHE A 295 -5.03 -20.35 -10.41
CA PHE A 295 -3.87 -20.53 -11.28
C PHE A 295 -3.20 -19.18 -11.59
N SER A 296 -3.97 -18.19 -12.02
CA SER A 296 -3.45 -16.83 -12.26
C SER A 296 -2.85 -16.20 -10.99
N LEU A 297 -3.46 -16.42 -9.82
CA LEU A 297 -2.90 -15.96 -8.55
C LEU A 297 -1.54 -16.61 -8.27
N SER A 298 -1.39 -17.91 -8.53
CA SER A 298 -0.12 -18.63 -8.35
C SER A 298 0.94 -18.14 -9.35
N LEU A 299 0.55 -17.81 -10.58
CA LEU A 299 1.44 -17.20 -11.56
C LEU A 299 1.90 -15.80 -11.14
N LEU A 300 1.01 -14.98 -10.54
CA LEU A 300 1.39 -13.69 -10.00
C LEU A 300 2.40 -13.81 -8.86
N VAL A 301 2.25 -14.80 -7.96
CA VAL A 301 3.24 -15.09 -6.91
C VAL A 301 4.59 -15.47 -7.51
N LEU A 302 4.59 -16.28 -8.57
CA LEU A 302 5.82 -16.61 -9.29
C LEU A 302 6.46 -15.37 -9.90
N LEU A 303 5.68 -14.50 -10.56
CA LEU A 303 6.15 -13.23 -11.10
C LEU A 303 6.72 -12.32 -10.01
N GLU A 304 6.10 -12.29 -8.83
CA GLU A 304 6.58 -11.52 -7.68
C GLU A 304 7.92 -12.02 -7.14
N ILE A 305 8.12 -13.34 -7.11
CA ILE A 305 9.43 -13.93 -6.78
C ILE A 305 10.44 -13.57 -7.86
N LEU A 306 10.06 -13.61 -9.15
CA LEU A 306 10.94 -13.25 -10.26
C LEU A 306 11.34 -11.77 -10.24
N THR A 307 10.46 -10.84 -9.84
CA THR A 307 10.82 -9.43 -9.67
C THR A 307 11.78 -9.25 -8.49
N GLY A 308 11.58 -9.98 -7.39
CA GLY A 308 12.51 -10.02 -6.24
C GLY A 308 13.89 -10.58 -6.62
N VAL A 309 13.93 -11.69 -7.35
CA VAL A 309 15.15 -12.29 -7.92
C VAL A 309 15.82 -11.29 -8.87
N GLY A 310 15.06 -10.65 -9.77
CA GLY A 310 15.58 -9.61 -10.65
C GLY A 310 16.24 -8.45 -9.90
N MET A 311 15.65 -8.02 -8.78
CA MET A 311 16.29 -7.02 -7.92
C MET A 311 17.60 -7.51 -7.30
N ALA A 312 17.68 -8.79 -6.95
CA ALA A 312 18.90 -9.39 -6.41
C ALA A 312 19.99 -9.66 -7.48
N TYR A 313 19.67 -9.86 -8.75
CA TYR A 313 20.71 -10.10 -9.77
C TYR A 313 21.12 -8.85 -10.55
N PHE A 314 20.25 -7.84 -10.62
CA PHE A 314 20.47 -6.63 -11.42
C PHE A 314 20.71 -5.36 -10.59
N SER A 315 21.35 -5.50 -9.41
CA SER A 315 21.71 -4.36 -8.54
C SER A 315 20.53 -3.47 -8.14
N ILE A 316 19.39 -4.08 -7.79
CA ILE A 316 18.19 -3.42 -7.26
C ILE A 316 17.71 -2.26 -8.16
N PRO A 317 17.37 -2.54 -9.44
CA PRO A 317 17.04 -1.49 -10.38
C PRO A 317 15.78 -0.74 -9.94
N LYS A 318 15.82 0.59 -10.02
CA LYS A 318 14.79 1.49 -9.46
C LYS A 318 13.38 1.20 -9.97
N PHE A 319 13.25 0.68 -11.20
CA PHE A 319 11.94 0.39 -11.80
C PHE A 319 11.32 -0.93 -11.31
N LEU A 320 12.11 -1.93 -10.87
CA LEU A 320 11.56 -3.19 -10.35
C LEU A 320 10.98 -3.03 -8.94
N GLN A 321 11.52 -2.09 -8.15
CA GLN A 321 11.07 -1.82 -6.78
C GLN A 321 9.56 -1.48 -6.68
N PRO A 322 9.01 -0.51 -7.46
CA PRO A 322 7.57 -0.23 -7.43
C PRO A 322 6.73 -1.37 -8.03
N ILE A 323 7.27 -2.12 -8.99
CA ILE A 323 6.57 -3.28 -9.58
C ILE A 323 6.41 -4.39 -8.55
N HIS A 324 7.47 -4.72 -7.82
CA HIS A 324 7.46 -5.73 -6.75
C HIS A 324 6.44 -5.35 -5.66
N LEU A 325 6.52 -4.12 -5.14
CA LEU A 325 5.54 -3.63 -4.16
C LEU A 325 4.10 -3.68 -4.68
N PHE A 326 3.86 -3.26 -5.93
CA PHE A 326 2.53 -3.30 -6.53
C PHE A 326 1.98 -4.73 -6.66
N LEU A 327 2.80 -5.66 -7.14
CA LEU A 327 2.43 -7.07 -7.28
C LEU A 327 2.13 -7.70 -5.92
N ALA A 328 2.91 -7.43 -4.88
CA ALA A 328 2.61 -7.88 -3.51
C ALA A 328 1.21 -7.45 -3.06
N PHE A 329 0.89 -6.16 -3.21
CA PHE A 329 -0.43 -5.63 -2.85
C PHE A 329 -1.57 -6.24 -3.69
N LEU A 330 -1.34 -6.41 -4.99
CA LEU A 330 -2.31 -7.02 -5.90
C LEU A 330 -2.59 -8.48 -5.54
N ILE A 331 -1.55 -9.28 -5.29
CA ILE A 331 -1.65 -10.68 -4.88
C ILE A 331 -2.44 -10.78 -3.58
N PHE A 332 -2.08 -9.98 -2.57
CA PHE A 332 -2.78 -9.99 -1.28
C PHE A 332 -4.27 -9.67 -1.44
N GLY A 333 -4.62 -8.64 -2.22
CA GLY A 333 -6.01 -8.28 -2.49
C GLY A 333 -6.78 -9.39 -3.22
N LEU A 334 -6.19 -10.00 -4.26
CA LEU A 334 -6.80 -11.11 -5.00
C LEU A 334 -6.95 -12.36 -4.14
N GLN A 335 -5.98 -12.64 -3.27
CA GLN A 335 -6.04 -13.73 -2.31
C GLN A 335 -7.15 -13.52 -1.28
N PHE A 336 -7.31 -12.28 -0.78
CA PHE A 336 -8.43 -11.94 0.10
C PHE A 336 -9.78 -12.11 -0.62
N TYR A 337 -9.86 -11.74 -1.90
CA TYR A 337 -11.05 -11.98 -2.72
C TYR A 337 -11.35 -13.48 -2.89
N LEU A 338 -10.34 -14.31 -3.14
CA LEU A 338 -10.47 -15.78 -3.17
C LEU A 338 -11.01 -16.34 -1.85
N PHE A 339 -10.49 -15.83 -0.73
CA PHE A 339 -10.98 -16.16 0.61
C PHE A 339 -12.46 -15.83 0.79
N LEU A 340 -12.90 -14.64 0.36
CA LEU A 340 -14.31 -14.25 0.43
C LEU A 340 -15.21 -15.16 -0.41
N ILE A 341 -14.77 -15.51 -1.63
CA ILE A 341 -15.47 -16.44 -2.53
C ILE A 341 -15.70 -17.78 -1.84
N ILE A 342 -14.64 -18.40 -1.28
CA ILE A 342 -14.72 -19.71 -0.64
C ILE A 342 -15.53 -19.63 0.66
N ARG A 343 -15.40 -18.54 1.43
CA ARG A 343 -16.17 -18.33 2.67
C ARG A 343 -17.66 -18.17 2.43
N ALA A 344 -18.07 -17.47 1.36
CA ALA A 344 -19.48 -17.19 1.10
C ALA A 344 -20.34 -18.45 0.91
N ASN A 345 -19.73 -19.57 0.51
CA ASN A 345 -20.41 -20.87 0.40
C ASN A 345 -20.92 -21.40 1.75
N LYS A 346 -20.44 -20.87 2.88
CA LYS A 346 -20.85 -21.27 4.23
C LYS A 346 -22.25 -20.75 4.63
N TYR A 347 -22.79 -19.73 3.96
CA TYR A 347 -24.02 -19.03 4.38
C TYR A 347 -25.28 -19.44 3.60
N LYS A 348 -25.24 -20.55 2.84
CA LYS A 348 -26.43 -21.15 2.18
C LYS A 348 -26.87 -22.48 2.80
N THR A 349 -26.30 -22.87 3.93
CA THR A 349 -26.65 -24.08 4.67
C THR A 349 -27.11 -23.72 6.08
N VAL A 350 -28.26 -23.04 6.19
CA VAL A 350 -29.17 -23.10 7.35
C VAL A 350 -30.57 -23.07 6.79
#